data_AF-A0A9X1ZIH0-F1
#
_entry.id   AF-A0A9X1ZIH0-F1
#
_cell.length_a   1.000
_cell.length_b   1.000
_cell.length_c   1.000
_cell.angle_alpha   90.00
_cell.angle_beta   90.00
_cell.angle_gamma   90.00
#
_symmetry.space_group_name_H-M   'P 1'
#
loop_
_entity.id
_entity.type
_entity.pdbx_description
1 polymer ?
#
loop_
_entity_poly.entity_id
_entity_poly.type
_entity_poly.pdbx_seq_one_letter_code
_entity_poly.pdbx_strand_id
1 'polypeptide(L)'
;MIESKYTSNIHQRLPANVYHWKINDNFAGGVPDAFYRVLDNPDAKPMWVEYKLIKALPKRASTRVIPDLSPQQLVWLKQTVNNSEIVRVVVGVESEKVDRQVTGIILEPNKWETGFTSEEYHSNKLTYSEMAKIFVELMSG
;
A
#
# COMPACT_ATOMS: atom_id res chain seq x y z
N MET A 1 -1.45 -11.63 -12.67
CA MET A 1 -1.32 -10.18 -12.51
C MET A 1 0.07 -9.91 -11.98
N ILE A 2 0.70 -8.80 -12.40
CA ILE A 2 1.96 -8.34 -11.81
C ILE A 2 1.68 -7.12 -10.93
N GLU A 3 2.54 -6.88 -9.95
CA GLU A 3 2.42 -5.79 -8.97
C GLU A 3 2.29 -4.41 -9.61
N SER A 4 3.07 -4.15 -10.66
CA SER A 4 2.99 -2.95 -11.48
C SER A 4 1.57 -2.69 -12.03
N LYS A 5 0.84 -3.74 -12.45
CA LYS A 5 -0.55 -3.65 -12.93
C LYS A 5 -1.56 -3.50 -11.79
N TYR A 6 -1.30 -4.16 -10.66
CA TYR A 6 -2.12 -4.00 -9.45
C TYR A 6 -2.11 -2.54 -8.97
N THR A 7 -0.92 -1.94 -8.88
CA THR A 7 -0.71 -0.53 -8.53
C THR A 7 -1.47 0.41 -9.47
N SER A 8 -1.34 0.22 -10.79
CA SER A 8 -2.05 1.04 -11.78
C SER A 8 -3.58 0.94 -11.67
N ASN A 9 -4.14 -0.23 -11.29
CA ASN A 9 -5.59 -0.36 -11.10
C ASN A 9 -6.09 0.46 -9.90
N ILE A 10 -5.27 0.61 -8.85
CA ILE A 10 -5.59 1.48 -7.69
C ILE A 10 -5.50 2.95 -8.11
N HIS A 11 -4.44 3.33 -8.84
CA HIS A 11 -4.25 4.71 -9.33
C HIS A 11 -5.43 5.20 -10.18
N GLN A 12 -6.00 4.34 -11.02
CA GLN A 12 -7.19 4.66 -11.83
C GLN A 12 -8.44 4.98 -11.00
N ARG A 13 -8.46 4.67 -9.70
CA ARG A 13 -9.57 4.98 -8.78
C ARG A 13 -9.31 6.20 -7.90
N LEU A 14 -8.13 6.80 -7.99
CA LEU A 14 -7.84 8.05 -7.30
C LEU A 14 -8.66 9.18 -7.93
N PRO A 15 -9.17 10.12 -7.12
CA PRO A 15 -9.88 11.28 -7.64
C PRO A 15 -8.91 12.22 -8.38
N ALA A 16 -9.46 13.06 -9.28
CA ALA A 16 -8.67 13.92 -10.15
C ALA A 16 -7.83 14.98 -9.41
N ASN A 17 -8.20 15.32 -8.17
CA ASN A 17 -7.46 16.24 -7.30
C ASN A 17 -6.28 15.57 -6.56
N VAL A 18 -6.01 14.28 -6.78
CA VAL A 18 -4.85 13.59 -6.22
C VAL A 18 -3.78 13.44 -7.28
N TYR A 19 -2.65 14.13 -7.05
CA TYR A 19 -1.43 13.83 -7.77
C TYR A 19 -0.88 12.49 -7.30
N HIS A 20 -0.48 11.64 -8.25
CA HIS A 20 0.16 10.37 -7.99
C HIS A 20 1.39 10.21 -8.88
N TRP A 21 2.46 9.72 -8.29
CA TRP A 21 3.70 9.39 -8.99
C TRP A 21 4.04 7.94 -8.70
N LYS A 22 4.14 7.13 -9.76
CA LYS A 22 4.69 5.78 -9.70
C LYS A 22 6.20 5.86 -9.90
N ILE A 23 6.94 5.33 -8.93
CA ILE A 23 8.39 5.49 -8.83
C ILE A 23 9.05 4.20 -9.30
N ASN A 24 10.11 4.36 -10.08
CA ASN A 24 11.05 3.31 -10.42
C ASN A 24 12.43 3.96 -10.50
N ASP A 25 13.14 3.98 -9.38
CA ASP A 25 14.43 4.66 -9.27
C ASP A 25 15.58 3.65 -9.44
N ASN A 26 16.40 3.87 -10.47
CA ASN A 26 17.55 3.01 -10.78
C ASN A 26 18.85 3.46 -10.07
N PHE A 27 18.82 4.59 -9.38
CA PHE A 27 20.00 5.22 -8.76
C PHE A 27 19.93 5.21 -7.23
N ALA A 28 18.72 5.21 -6.67
CA ALA A 28 18.46 5.07 -5.24
C ALA A 28 17.67 3.79 -4.97
N GLY A 29 18.27 2.86 -4.22
CA GLY A 29 17.58 1.64 -3.82
C GLY A 29 16.54 1.88 -2.72
N GLY A 30 15.50 1.05 -2.73
CA GLY A 30 14.49 0.98 -1.66
C GLY A 30 13.53 2.16 -1.54
N VAL A 31 13.54 3.10 -2.49
CA VAL A 31 12.54 4.17 -2.56
C VAL A 31 11.15 3.52 -2.70
N PRO A 32 10.12 4.00 -1.96
CA PRO A 32 8.77 3.45 -2.07
C PRO A 32 8.23 3.53 -3.50
N ASP A 33 7.41 2.55 -3.89
CA ASP A 33 6.86 2.43 -5.24
C ASP A 33 5.98 3.60 -5.69
N ALA A 34 5.39 4.36 -4.77
CA ALA A 34 4.51 5.47 -5.11
C ALA A 34 4.52 6.62 -4.11
N PHE A 35 4.21 7.81 -4.64
CA PHE A 35 4.00 9.04 -3.89
C PHE A 35 2.65 9.67 -4.27
N TYR A 36 1.95 10.23 -3.29
CA TYR A 36 0.65 10.88 -3.44
C TYR A 36 0.60 12.24 -2.76
N ARG A 37 -0.17 13.15 -3.34
CA ARG A 37 -0.49 14.45 -2.74
C ARG A 37 -1.87 14.94 -3.18
N VAL A 38 -2.68 15.41 -2.23
CA VAL A 38 -3.93 16.13 -2.52
C VAL A 38 -3.59 17.55 -2.96
N LEU A 39 -4.17 18.02 -4.08
CA LEU A 39 -3.78 19.29 -4.71
C LEU A 39 -4.61 20.50 -4.27
N ASP A 40 -5.81 20.27 -3.74
CA ASP A 40 -6.78 21.30 -3.37
C ASP A 40 -6.99 21.41 -1.85
N ASN A 41 -6.16 20.71 -1.06
CA ASN A 41 -6.12 20.82 0.40
C ASN A 41 -4.69 21.17 0.85
N PRO A 42 -4.41 22.42 1.25
CA PRO A 42 -3.07 22.83 1.67
C PRO A 42 -2.61 22.19 2.98
N ASP A 43 -3.53 21.72 3.82
CA ASP A 43 -3.22 21.06 5.10
C ASP A 43 -3.00 19.55 4.92
N ALA A 44 -3.26 19.00 3.73
CA ALA A 44 -3.05 17.59 3.45
C ALA A 44 -1.56 17.24 3.45
N LYS A 45 -1.23 16.10 4.05
CA LYS A 45 0.13 15.57 4.10
C LYS A 45 0.40 14.69 2.87
N PRO A 46 1.64 14.71 2.34
CA PRO A 46 2.02 13.76 1.32
C PRO A 46 2.04 12.34 1.89
N MET A 47 1.81 11.36 1.01
CA MET A 47 1.85 9.96 1.39
C MET A 47 2.73 9.14 0.45
N TRP A 48 3.55 8.27 1.04
CA TRP A 48 4.32 7.25 0.35
C TRP A 48 3.64 5.89 0.47
N VAL A 49 3.73 5.07 -0.57
CA VAL A 49 3.25 3.69 -0.53
C VAL A 49 4.25 2.76 -1.18
N GLU A 50 4.54 1.68 -0.47
CA GLU A 50 5.21 0.50 -1.00
C GLU A 50 4.16 -0.58 -1.28
N TYR A 51 4.19 -1.15 -2.48
CA TYR A 51 3.25 -2.19 -2.90
C TYR A 51 3.92 -3.56 -2.84
N LYS A 52 3.13 -4.55 -2.42
CA LYS A 52 3.47 -5.97 -2.55
C LYS A 52 2.29 -6.71 -3.15
N LEU A 53 2.55 -7.67 -4.03
CA LEU A 53 1.52 -8.57 -4.54
C LEU A 53 1.90 -10.03 -4.32
N ILE A 54 1.13 -10.73 -3.47
CA ILE A 54 1.28 -12.17 -3.27
C ILE A 54 0.24 -12.96 -4.08
N LYS A 55 0.54 -14.24 -4.35
CA LYS A 55 -0.33 -15.11 -5.16
C LYS A 55 -1.59 -15.54 -4.41
N ALA A 56 -1.43 -15.98 -3.17
CA ALA A 56 -2.51 -16.48 -2.34
C ALA A 56 -2.16 -16.37 -0.85
N LEU A 57 -3.19 -16.33 0.00
CA LEU A 57 -3.02 -16.45 1.43
C LEU A 57 -2.51 -17.84 1.82
N PRO A 58 -1.81 -17.97 2.97
CA PRO A 58 -1.45 -19.26 3.53
C PRO A 58 -2.68 -20.13 3.78
N LYS A 59 -2.54 -21.45 3.56
CA LYS A 59 -3.62 -22.42 3.83
C LYS A 59 -4.03 -22.47 5.31
N ARG A 60 -3.08 -22.23 6.22
CA ARG A 60 -3.35 -22.18 7.66
C ARG A 60 -3.65 -20.73 8.04
N ALA A 61 -4.82 -20.48 8.61
CA ALA A 61 -5.27 -19.12 8.94
C ALA A 61 -4.34 -18.39 9.92
N SER A 62 -3.66 -19.11 10.82
CA SER A 62 -2.73 -18.56 11.81
C SER A 62 -1.34 -18.23 11.25
N THR A 63 -1.00 -18.67 10.04
CA THR A 63 0.28 -18.34 9.42
C THR A 63 0.28 -16.88 9.02
N ARG A 64 1.27 -16.13 9.52
CA ARG A 64 1.45 -14.71 9.22
C ARG A 64 2.05 -14.54 7.83
N VAL A 65 1.49 -13.61 7.06
CA VAL A 65 2.06 -13.04 5.85
C VAL A 65 2.81 -11.78 6.24
N ILE A 66 4.14 -11.85 6.19
CA ILE A 66 5.01 -10.69 6.38
C ILE A 66 5.36 -10.16 4.99
N PRO A 67 5.14 -8.87 4.71
CA PRO A 67 5.49 -8.30 3.41
C PRO A 67 7.01 -8.42 3.18
N ASP A 68 7.40 -8.85 1.98
CA ASP A 68 8.80 -9.04 1.59
C ASP A 68 9.45 -7.68 1.28
N LEU A 69 9.77 -6.94 2.36
CA LEU A 69 10.42 -5.64 2.33
C LEU A 69 11.94 -5.84 2.42
N SER A 70 12.68 -5.27 1.47
CA SER A 70 14.14 -5.27 1.58
C SER A 70 14.60 -4.40 2.77
N PRO A 71 15.82 -4.62 3.30
CA PRO A 71 16.35 -3.78 4.36
C PRO A 71 16.37 -2.30 4.02
N GLN A 72 16.64 -1.96 2.76
CA GLN A 72 16.68 -0.56 2.31
C GLN A 72 15.29 0.05 2.20
N GLN A 73 14.28 -0.73 1.80
CA GLN A 73 12.88 -0.29 1.85
C GLN A 73 12.47 0.00 3.29
N LEU A 74 12.77 -0.91 4.24
CA LEU A 74 12.48 -0.67 5.65
C LEU A 74 13.14 0.60 6.20
N VAL A 75 14.38 0.90 5.78
CA VAL A 75 15.06 2.16 6.15
C VAL A 75 14.27 3.37 5.65
N TRP A 76 13.90 3.40 4.36
CA TRP A 76 13.08 4.47 3.80
C TRP A 76 11.77 4.65 4.55
N LEU A 77 11.01 3.56 4.71
CA LEU A 77 9.71 3.61 5.36
C LEU A 77 9.82 4.12 6.82
N LYS A 78 10.82 3.65 7.58
CA LYS A 78 11.08 4.12 8.95
C LYS A 78 11.51 5.59 8.99
N GLN A 79 12.34 6.03 8.05
CA GLN A 79 12.73 7.45 7.95
C GLN A 79 11.54 8.34 7.63
N THR A 80 10.64 7.93 6.74
CA THR A 80 9.41 8.67 6.42
C THR A 80 8.53 8.85 7.66
N VAL A 81 8.34 7.79 8.46
CA VAL A 81 7.62 7.88 9.75
C VAL A 81 8.31 8.86 10.70
N ASN A 82 9.64 8.78 10.83
CA ASN A 82 10.40 9.67 11.71
C ASN A 82 10.32 11.15 11.30
N ASN A 83 10.13 11.42 10.01
CA ASN A 83 9.91 12.76 9.47
C ASN A 83 8.42 13.21 9.52
N SER A 84 7.56 12.47 10.22
CA SER A 84 6.14 12.78 10.38
C SER A 84 5.35 12.82 9.06
N GLU A 85 5.85 12.16 8.03
CA GLU A 85 5.17 11.93 6.77
C GLU A 85 4.33 10.66 6.83
N ILE A 86 3.34 10.55 5.95
CA ILE A 86 2.48 9.37 5.89
C ILE A 86 3.15 8.33 5.00
N VAL A 87 3.22 7.11 5.49
CA VAL A 87 3.70 5.98 4.69
C VAL A 87 2.95 4.71 5.04
N ARG A 88 2.63 3.91 4.02
CA ARG A 88 1.94 2.63 4.15
C ARG A 88 2.56 1.56 3.27
N VAL A 89 2.36 0.30 3.67
CA VAL A 89 2.63 -0.87 2.83
C VAL A 89 1.29 -1.45 2.42
N VAL A 90 1.07 -1.67 1.13
CA VAL A 90 -0.16 -2.27 0.62
C VAL A 90 0.15 -3.66 0.08
N VAL A 91 -0.54 -4.67 0.62
CA VAL A 91 -0.37 -6.06 0.18
C VAL A 91 -1.63 -6.53 -0.54
N GLY A 92 -1.51 -6.67 -1.86
CA GLY A 92 -2.52 -7.32 -2.69
C GLY A 92 -2.42 -8.83 -2.64
N VAL A 93 -3.55 -9.53 -2.77
CA VAL A 93 -3.60 -11.00 -2.84
C VAL A 93 -4.33 -11.46 -4.09
N GLU A 94 -3.58 -11.95 -5.09
CA GLU A 94 -4.12 -12.24 -6.42
C GLU A 94 -5.29 -13.24 -6.44
N SER A 95 -5.29 -14.24 -5.55
CA SER A 95 -6.38 -15.20 -5.41
C SER A 95 -7.66 -14.62 -4.81
N GLU A 96 -7.56 -13.50 -4.09
CA GLU A 96 -8.67 -12.89 -3.36
C GLU A 96 -9.32 -11.79 -4.18
N LYS A 97 -10.56 -12.03 -4.62
CA LYS A 97 -11.27 -11.11 -5.51
C LYS A 97 -12.67 -10.73 -5.04
N VAL A 98 -13.06 -9.50 -5.34
CA VAL A 98 -14.42 -8.98 -5.24
C VAL A 98 -14.75 -8.37 -6.60
N ASP A 99 -15.85 -8.81 -7.23
CA ASP A 99 -16.24 -8.37 -8.58
C ASP A 99 -15.10 -8.41 -9.62
N ARG A 100 -14.35 -9.53 -9.60
CA ARG A 100 -13.17 -9.79 -10.46
C ARG A 100 -11.95 -8.88 -10.19
N GLN A 101 -12.02 -7.96 -9.23
CA GLN A 101 -10.91 -7.10 -8.80
C GLN A 101 -10.11 -7.78 -7.70
N VAL A 102 -8.78 -7.73 -7.79
CA VAL A 102 -7.90 -8.19 -6.71
C VAL A 102 -8.11 -7.27 -5.50
N THR A 103 -8.19 -7.87 -4.33
CA THR A 103 -8.29 -7.13 -3.06
C THR A 103 -6.91 -6.97 -2.43
N GLY A 104 -6.81 -6.07 -1.45
CA GLY A 104 -5.59 -5.94 -0.64
C GLY A 104 -5.86 -5.46 0.76
N ILE A 105 -4.81 -5.36 1.55
CA ILE A 105 -4.82 -4.79 2.89
C ILE A 105 -3.78 -3.68 2.98
N ILE A 106 -4.11 -2.60 3.70
CA ILE A 106 -3.19 -1.50 3.99
C ILE A 106 -2.59 -1.77 5.38
N LEU A 107 -1.26 -1.81 5.46
CA LEU A 107 -0.53 -2.08 6.69
C LEU A 107 0.05 -0.79 7.30
N GLU A 108 -0.28 -0.60 8.57
CA GLU A 108 0.32 0.40 9.45
C GLU A 108 1.80 0.09 9.77
N PRO A 109 2.61 1.09 10.15
CA PRO A 109 4.04 0.92 10.44
C PRO A 109 4.39 -0.23 11.38
N ASN A 110 3.58 -0.46 12.40
CA ASN A 110 3.79 -1.53 13.37
C ASN A 110 3.54 -2.94 12.83
N LYS A 111 2.98 -3.08 11.62
CA LYS A 111 2.66 -4.37 10.97
C LYS A 111 3.66 -4.77 9.89
N TRP A 112 4.61 -3.92 9.51
CA TRP A 112 5.55 -4.23 8.42
C TRP A 112 6.45 -5.44 8.72
N GLU A 113 6.86 -5.60 9.98
CA GLU A 113 7.73 -6.71 10.40
C GLU A 113 6.95 -7.90 11.00
N THR A 114 5.74 -7.66 11.50
CA THR A 114 4.89 -8.73 12.10
C THR A 114 3.88 -9.32 11.14
N GLY A 115 3.60 -8.63 10.03
CA GLY A 115 2.63 -9.04 9.04
C GLY A 115 1.18 -9.11 9.54
N PHE A 116 0.37 -9.87 8.81
CA PHE A 116 -1.04 -10.13 9.09
C PHE A 116 -1.38 -11.61 8.90
N THR A 117 -2.46 -12.07 9.51
CA THR A 117 -3.03 -13.41 9.34
C THR A 117 -4.12 -13.42 8.26
N SER A 118 -4.51 -14.60 7.77
CA SER A 118 -5.61 -14.71 6.79
C SER A 118 -6.93 -14.18 7.36
N GLU A 119 -7.15 -14.34 8.66
CA GLU A 119 -8.31 -13.78 9.37
C GLU A 119 -8.29 -12.25 9.37
N GLU A 120 -7.18 -11.64 9.79
CA GLU A 120 -6.98 -10.18 9.73
C GLU A 120 -7.16 -9.66 8.29
N TYR A 121 -6.68 -10.40 7.28
CA TYR A 121 -6.89 -10.04 5.89
C TYR A 121 -8.38 -10.01 5.53
N HIS A 122 -9.13 -11.08 5.81
CA HIS A 122 -10.53 -11.15 5.41
C HIS A 122 -11.40 -10.11 6.13
N SER A 123 -11.07 -9.76 7.37
CA SER A 123 -11.76 -8.70 8.13
C SER A 123 -11.47 -7.30 7.61
N ASN A 124 -10.33 -7.08 6.93
CA ASN A 124 -9.86 -5.74 6.54
C ASN A 124 -9.53 -5.61 5.05
N LYS A 125 -9.90 -6.58 4.22
CA LYS A 125 -9.59 -6.54 2.78
C LYS A 125 -10.38 -5.42 2.11
N LEU A 126 -9.74 -4.78 1.16
CA LEU A 126 -10.22 -3.60 0.46
C LEU A 126 -10.18 -3.84 -1.05
N THR A 127 -11.17 -3.30 -1.75
CA THR A 127 -11.17 -3.12 -3.20
C THR A 127 -10.28 -1.95 -3.61
N TYR A 128 -10.02 -1.80 -4.92
CA TYR A 128 -9.25 -0.67 -5.45
C TYR A 128 -9.86 0.69 -5.08
N SER A 129 -11.19 0.82 -5.16
CA SER A 129 -11.87 2.07 -4.83
C SER A 129 -11.80 2.39 -3.34
N GLU A 130 -11.93 1.38 -2.47
CA GLU A 130 -11.82 1.58 -1.01
C GLU A 130 -10.39 1.95 -0.61
N MET A 131 -9.36 1.32 -1.19
CA MET A 131 -7.98 1.73 -0.96
C MET A 131 -7.73 3.16 -1.40
N ALA A 132 -8.19 3.54 -2.61
CA ALA A 132 -8.06 4.90 -3.12
C ALA A 132 -8.76 5.93 -2.21
N LYS A 133 -9.92 5.58 -1.66
CA LYS A 133 -10.65 6.42 -0.69
C LYS A 133 -9.86 6.58 0.62
N ILE A 134 -9.38 5.48 1.20
CA ILE A 134 -8.58 5.51 2.44
C ILE A 134 -7.29 6.33 2.24
N PHE A 135 -6.66 6.27 1.07
CA PHE A 135 -5.49 7.10 0.79
C PHE A 135 -5.79 8.60 0.90
N VAL A 136 -6.94 9.04 0.39
CA VAL A 136 -7.38 10.44 0.48
C VAL A 136 -7.69 10.82 1.92
N GLU A 137 -8.36 9.95 2.67
CA GLU A 137 -8.68 10.16 4.09
C GLU A 137 -7.39 10.29 4.91
N LEU A 138 -6.43 9.38 4.74
CA LEU A 138 -5.14 9.43 5.42
C LEU A 138 -4.39 10.74 5.15
N MET A 139 -4.32 11.16 3.87
CA MET A 139 -3.64 12.40 3.50
C MET A 139 -4.32 13.65 4.06
N SER A 140 -5.65 13.64 4.19
CA SER A 140 -6.43 14.83 4.56
C SER A 140 -6.52 15.07 6.06
N GLY A 141 -6.25 14.06 6.89
CA GLY A 141 -6.31 14.15 8.35
C GLY A 141 -7.68 13.82 8.93
#